data_AF-A0A534PG98-F1
#
_entry.id   AF-A0A534PG98-F1
#
_cell.length_a   1.000
_cell.length_b   1.000
_cell.length_c   1.000
_cell.angle_alpha   90.00
_cell.angle_beta   90.00
_cell.angle_gamma   90.00
#
_symmetry.space_group_name_H-M   'P 1'
#
loop_
_entity.id
_entity.type
_entity.pdbx_description
1 polymer ?
#
loop_
_entity_poly.entity_id
_entity_poly.type
_entity_poly.pdbx_seq_one_letter_code
_entity_poly.pdbx_strand_id
1 'polypeptide(L)' 'MHPFAEMHEELGRRFAERHFEWVPYLYDYRLDDALEPLERSLIDRGAIEATGFRYVGEGPG' A
#
# COMPACT_ATOMS: atom_id res chain seq x y z
N MET A 1 -16.29 0.84 4.50
CA MET A 1 -15.53 -0.04 3.58
C MET A 1 -14.26 0.69 3.20
N HIS A 2 -13.12 -0.01 3.23
CA HIS A 2 -11.81 0.60 2.98
C HIS A 2 -11.64 0.75 1.46
N PRO A 3 -11.41 1.96 0.93
CA PRO A 3 -11.22 2.21 -0.51
C PRO A 3 -10.15 1.32 -1.17
N PHE A 4 -9.21 0.80 -0.37
CA PHE A 4 -8.13 -0.08 -0.81
C PHE A 4 -8.59 -1.49 -1.22
N ALA A 5 -9.62 -2.04 -0.57
CA ALA A 5 -10.16 -3.35 -0.95
C ALA A 5 -10.81 -3.29 -2.35
N GLU A 6 -11.54 -2.21 -2.62
CA GLU A 6 -12.11 -1.94 -3.95
C GLU A 6 -11.00 -1.74 -5.00
N MET A 7 -9.90 -1.10 -4.63
CA MET A 7 -8.75 -0.91 -5.53
C MET A 7 -8.08 -2.24 -5.91
N HIS A 8 -7.99 -3.21 -5.00
CA HIS A 8 -7.45 -4.54 -5.30
C HIS A 8 -8.33 -5.30 -6.31
N GLU A 9 -9.66 -5.30 -6.13
CA GLU A 9 -10.59 -5.94 -7.06
C GLU A 9 -10.51 -5.34 -8.47
N GLU A 10 -10.45 -4.01 -8.59
CA GLU A 10 -10.33 -3.34 -9.89
C GLU A 10 -9.00 -3.64 -10.59
N LEU A 11 -7.90 -3.77 -9.84
CA LEU A 11 -6.60 -4.18 -10.38
C LEU A 11 -6.63 -5.62 -10.88
N GLY A 12 -7.24 -6.54 -10.13
CA GLY A 12 -7.39 -7.94 -10.53
C GLY A 12 -8.27 -8.15 -11.77
N ARG A 13 -9.15 -7.20 -12.09
CA ARG A 13 -9.93 -7.22 -13.35
C ARG A 13 -9.10 -6.82 -14.58
N ARG A 14 -8.04 -6.03 -14.40
CA ARG A 14 -7.27 -5.41 -15.50
C ARG A 14 -5.92 -6.06 -15.73
N PHE A 15 -5.35 -6.67 -14.70
CA PHE A 15 -4.01 -7.26 -14.72
C PHE A 15 -4.05 -8.67 -14.12
N ALA A 16 -3.26 -9.58 -14.68
CA ALA A 16 -2.98 -10.84 -14.01
C ALA A 16 -2.08 -10.55 -12.79
N GLU A 17 -2.58 -10.77 -11.58
CA GLU A 17 -1.82 -10.54 -10.34
C GLU A 17 -0.58 -11.45 -10.29
N ARG A 18 0.59 -10.84 -10.06
CA ARG A 18 1.85 -11.56 -9.82
C ARG A 18 2.32 -11.46 -8.38
N HIS A 19 2.03 -10.35 -7.72
CA HIS A 19 2.38 -10.13 -6.32
C HIS A 19 1.46 -9.10 -5.69
N PHE A 20 1.02 -9.39 -4.46
CA PHE A 20 0.28 -8.49 -3.62
C PHE A 20 0.79 -8.58 -2.18
N GLU A 21 1.06 -7.44 -1.56
CA GLU A 21 1.49 -7.33 -0.17
C GLU A 21 0.88 -6.08 0.46
N TRP A 22 0.18 -6.25 1.59
CA TRP A 22 -0.17 -5.12 2.45
C TRP A 22 1.10 -4.59 3.08
N VAL A 23 1.47 -3.36 2.74
CA VAL A 23 2.69 -2.72 3.23
C VAL A 23 2.35 -1.38 3.87
N PRO A 24 3.09 -0.96 4.89
CA PRO A 24 3.16 0.45 5.29
C PRO A 24 3.54 1.30 4.07
N TYR A 25 2.53 1.83 3.36
CA TYR A 25 2.78 2.69 2.22
C TYR A 25 2.91 4.12 2.74
N LEU A 26 4.15 4.55 2.85
CA LEU A 26 4.50 5.89 3.29
C LEU A 26 4.30 6.81 2.09
N TYR A 27 3.35 7.73 2.22
CA TYR A 27 2.92 8.58 1.11
C TYR A 27 3.97 9.67 0.87
N ASP A 28 4.87 9.45 -0.09
CA ASP A 28 5.87 10.48 -0.45
C ASP A 28 5.26 11.56 -1.35
N TYR A 29 5.38 12.80 -0.91
CA TYR A 29 5.48 13.95 -1.81
C TYR A 29 6.48 15.02 -1.34
N ARG A 30 7.37 14.72 -0.36
CA ARG A 30 8.34 15.56 0.40
C ARG A 30 8.38 15.15 1.89
N LEU A 31 8.47 13.86 2.19
CA LEU A 31 8.64 13.44 3.58
C LEU A 31 9.98 13.96 4.11
N ASP A 32 9.94 14.76 5.17
CA ASP A 32 11.11 15.04 6.02
C ASP A 32 11.70 13.69 6.45
N ASP A 33 13.04 13.52 6.38
CA ASP A 33 13.74 12.28 6.72
C ASP A 33 13.35 11.74 8.11
N ALA A 34 12.84 12.59 9.00
CA ALA A 34 12.37 12.24 10.33
C ALA A 34 10.97 11.60 10.41
N LEU A 35 10.14 11.72 9.36
CA LEU A 35 8.74 11.28 9.40
C LEU A 35 8.57 9.79 9.05
N GLU A 36 9.42 9.24 8.18
CA GLU A 36 9.39 7.79 7.84
C GLU A 36 9.61 6.88 9.06
N PRO A 37 10.66 7.08 9.90
CA PRO A 37 10.86 6.25 11.08
C PRO A 37 9.71 6.36 12.10
N LEU A 38 9.09 7.55 12.20
CA LEU A 38 7.97 7.77 13.10
C LEU A 38 6.75 6.98 12.62
N GLU A 39 6.31 7.16 11.37
CA GLU A 39 5.15 6.46 10.82
C GLU A 39 5.31 4.94 10.89
N ARG A 40 6.50 4.41 10.60
CA ARG A 40 6.81 2.99 10.77
C ARG A 40 6.63 2.54 12.22
N SER A 41 7.16 3.28 13.19
CA SER A 41 6.97 2.99 14.62
C SER A 41 5.49 3.06 15.03
N LEU A 42 4.72 4.00 14.48
CA LEU A 42 3.28 4.11 14.72
C LEU A 42 2.51 2.88 14.21
N ILE A 43 2.92 2.32 13.08
CA ILE A 43 2.32 1.13 12.49
C ILE A 43 2.71 -0.13 13.27
N ASP A 44 3.99 -0.30 13.58
CA ASP A 44 4.48 -1.47 14.33
C ASP A 44 3.83 -1.59 15.71
N ARG A 45 3.51 -0.46 16.35
CA ARG A 45 2.80 -0.42 17.63
C ARG A 45 1.27 -0.45 17.51
N GLY A 46 0.73 -0.55 16.29
CA GLY A 46 -0.70 -0.56 16.00
C GLY A 46 -1.43 0.76 16.32
N ALA A 47 -0.70 1.87 16.44
CA ALA A 47 -1.30 3.18 16.72
C ALA A 47 -1.92 3.82 15.48
N ILE A 48 -1.44 3.46 14.29
CA ILE A 48 -2.08 3.78 13.01
C ILE A 48 -2.07 2.54 12.11
N GLU A 49 -3.04 2.43 11.21
CA GLU A 49 -3.07 1.36 10.22
C GLU A 49 -2.21 1.72 9.01
N ALA A 50 -1.42 0.76 8.53
CA ALA A 50 -0.86 0.83 7.18
C ALA A 50 -2.03 0.82 6.19
N THR A 51 -2.24 1.92 5.47
CA THR A 51 -3.38 2.01 4.55
C THR A 51 -3.05 1.61 3.12
N GLY A 52 -1.80 1.30 2.76
CA GLY A 52 -1.45 0.96 1.37
C GLY A 52 -1.03 -0.49 1.14
N PHE A 53 -0.79 -0.80 -0.13
CA PHE A 53 -0.33 -2.12 -0.57
C PHE A 53 0.59 -1.97 -1.77
N ARG A 54 1.46 -2.97 -1.97
CA ARG A 54 2.24 -3.15 -3.19
C ARG A 54 1.51 -4.17 -4.05
N TYR A 55 1.24 -3.81 -5.30
CA TYR A 55 0.65 -4.69 -6.31
C TYR A 55 1.53 -4.72 -7.55
N VAL A 56 1.84 -5.92 -8.05
CA VAL A 56 2.52 -6.14 -9.32
C VAL A 56 1.61 -7.00 -10.17
N GLY A 57 1.25 -6.50 -11.35
CA GLY A 57 0.42 -7.23 -12.31
C GLY A 57 0.99 -7.15 -13.72
N GLU A 58 0.66 -8.15 -14.52
CA GLU A 58 0.96 -8.17 -15.95
C GLU A 58 -0.27 -7.74 -16.75
N GLY A 59 -0.07 -6.80 -17.68
CA GLY A 59 -1.12 -6.38 -18.61
C GLY A 59 -1.36 -7.42 -19.69
N PRO A 60 -2.48 -7.33 -20.42
CA PRO A 60 -2.69 -8.14 -21.61
C PRO A 60 -1.56 -7.87 -22.62
N GLY A 61 -0.99 -8.96 -23.17
CA GLY A 61 0.08 -8.92 -24.17
C GLY A 61 -0.38 -8.52 -25.56
#